data_AF-A0A7C3UAN3-F1
#
_entry.id   AF-A0A7C3UAN3-F1
#
_cell.length_a   1.000
_cell.length_b   1.000
_cell.length_c   1.000
_cell.angle_alpha   90.00
_cell.angle_beta   90.00
_cell.angle_gamma   90.00
#
_symmetry.space_group_name_H-M   'P 1'
#
loop_
_entity.id
_entity.type
_entity.pdbx_description
1 polymer ?
#
loop_
_entity_poly.entity_id
_entity_poly.type
_entity_poly.pdbx_seq_one_letter_code
_entity_poly.pdbx_strand_id
1 'polypeptide(L)'
;FPTICGTGTEDYFCGSYDFEYPRGVGYCEFSGPYSGLPQVIRPNGLYDSQQRFGMYRWHIMDPVRFQSDLRVTMQALGWRSGHRYLPLQDDIASTAFWYQAEPHAAFPKLPDRDSLEVI
;
A
#
# COMPACT_ATOMS: atom_id res chain seq x y z
N PHE A 1 3.24 20.92 1.48
CA PHE A 1 4.01 19.89 2.21
C PHE A 1 3.01 18.98 2.94
N PRO A 2 3.29 17.69 3.15
CA PRO A 2 2.39 16.81 3.89
C PRO A 2 2.37 17.19 5.38
N THR A 3 1.20 17.16 6.01
CA THR A 3 1.03 17.40 7.46
C THR A 3 1.33 16.15 8.30
N ILE A 4 1.21 14.97 7.69
CA ILE A 4 1.59 13.67 8.25
C ILE A 4 2.55 13.03 7.24
N CYS A 5 3.76 12.71 7.67
CA CYS A 5 4.76 12.03 6.84
C CYS A 5 5.18 10.73 7.52
N GLY A 6 5.00 9.60 6.82
CA GLY A 6 5.47 8.30 7.28
C GLY A 6 6.96 8.07 7.01
N THR A 7 7.43 6.88 7.37
CA THR A 7 8.83 6.44 7.25
C THR A 7 9.03 5.40 6.16
N GLY A 8 8.04 4.53 5.95
CA GLY A 8 8.06 3.45 4.98
C GLY A 8 6.66 2.85 4.77
N THR A 9 6.50 2.10 3.69
CA THR A 9 5.23 1.42 3.40
C THR A 9 4.96 0.33 4.44
N GLU A 10 5.97 -0.47 4.79
CA GLU A 10 5.86 -1.51 5.81
C GLU A 10 5.49 -0.94 7.18
N ASP A 11 6.12 0.18 7.54
CA ASP A 11 5.85 0.88 8.80
C ASP A 11 4.41 1.41 8.83
N TYR A 12 3.93 1.95 7.70
CA TYR A 12 2.54 2.39 7.58
C TYR A 12 1.55 1.23 7.75
N PHE A 13 1.87 0.01 7.33
CA PHE A 13 1.02 -1.15 7.55
C PHE A 13 1.29 -1.89 8.87
N CYS A 14 2.02 -1.26 9.80
CA CYS A 14 2.40 -1.82 11.12
C CYS A 14 3.27 -3.08 11.03
N GLY A 15 4.01 -3.24 9.93
CA GLY A 15 5.13 -4.16 9.82
C GLY A 15 6.43 -3.50 10.28
N SER A 16 7.54 -4.13 9.91
CA SER A 16 8.90 -3.61 10.04
C SER A 16 9.85 -4.44 9.19
N TYR A 17 11.05 -3.92 8.89
CA TYR A 17 12.13 -4.66 8.20
C TYR A 17 11.66 -5.35 6.90
N ASP A 18 10.96 -4.62 6.03
CA ASP A 18 10.40 -5.16 4.77
C ASP A 18 9.47 -6.39 4.97
N PHE A 19 8.84 -6.49 6.14
CA PHE A 19 8.05 -7.65 6.57
C PHE A 19 8.83 -8.96 6.66
N GLU A 20 10.16 -8.91 6.62
CA GLU A 20 11.04 -10.07 6.66
C GLU A 20 11.13 -10.62 8.08
N TYR A 21 10.68 -11.87 8.29
CA TYR A 21 10.86 -12.55 9.56
C TYR A 21 10.79 -14.08 9.45
N PRO A 22 11.76 -14.82 10.01
CA PRO A 22 13.04 -14.33 10.50
C PRO A 22 13.90 -13.73 9.38
N ARG A 23 14.87 -12.88 9.74
CA ARG A 23 15.79 -12.27 8.77
C ARG A 23 16.49 -13.33 7.92
N GLY A 24 16.43 -13.17 6.60
CA GLY A 24 16.98 -14.05 5.58
C GLY A 24 16.09 -15.22 5.17
N VAL A 25 14.89 -15.36 5.75
CA VAL A 25 14.01 -16.52 5.51
C VAL A 25 12.88 -16.19 4.55
N GLY A 26 12.21 -15.06 4.76
CA GLY A 26 11.14 -14.61 3.88
C GLY A 26 10.18 -13.64 4.56
N TYR A 27 9.15 -13.24 3.82
CA TYR A 27 8.08 -12.40 4.32
C TYR A 27 7.20 -13.15 5.31
N CYS A 28 6.78 -12.45 6.36
CA CYS A 28 5.90 -12.94 7.41
C CYS A 28 4.51 -12.33 7.24
N GLU A 29 3.58 -13.14 6.77
CA GLU A 29 2.16 -12.78 6.69
C GLU A 29 1.56 -12.59 8.09
N PHE A 30 0.70 -11.59 8.24
CA PHE A 30 -0.06 -11.39 9.47
C PHE A 30 -1.43 -10.78 9.19
N SER A 31 -2.37 -10.98 10.12
CA SER A 31 -3.72 -10.42 10.04
C SER A 31 -4.19 -10.02 11.43
N GLY A 32 -4.27 -8.71 11.68
CA GLY A 32 -4.83 -8.13 12.89
C GLY A 32 -6.20 -7.47 12.64
N PRO A 33 -6.89 -6.97 13.67
CA PRO A 33 -8.19 -6.33 13.48
C PRO A 33 -8.14 -5.07 12.61
N TYR A 34 -7.02 -4.33 12.63
CA TYR A 34 -6.89 -3.02 11.99
C TYR A 34 -5.76 -2.93 10.97
N SER A 35 -4.86 -3.90 10.88
CA SER A 35 -3.83 -3.94 9.86
C SER A 35 -3.36 -5.36 9.59
N GLY A 36 -2.80 -5.57 8.38
CA GLY A 36 -2.33 -6.88 7.97
C GLY A 36 -1.55 -6.87 6.66
N LEU A 37 -0.72 -7.89 6.51
CA LEU A 37 -0.14 -8.37 5.25
C LEU A 37 -0.65 -9.81 5.00
N PRO A 38 -1.95 -9.99 4.70
CA PRO A 38 -2.51 -11.34 4.55
C PRO A 38 -2.10 -12.05 3.26
N GLN A 39 -1.61 -11.31 2.25
CA GLN A 39 -1.31 -11.86 0.93
C GLN A 39 0.15 -11.59 0.56
N VAL A 40 0.94 -12.65 0.47
CA VAL A 40 2.28 -12.67 -0.12
C VAL A 40 2.26 -13.72 -1.23
N ILE A 41 2.01 -13.29 -2.47
CA ILE A 41 2.07 -14.17 -3.63
C ILE A 41 3.52 -14.26 -4.08
N ARG A 42 4.10 -15.45 -3.91
CA ARG A 42 5.49 -15.74 -4.26
C ARG A 42 5.58 -16.16 -5.73
N PRO A 43 6.63 -15.76 -6.44
CA PRO A 43 6.80 -16.17 -7.82
C PRO A 43 7.04 -17.67 -7.94
N ASN A 44 6.51 -18.29 -8.99
CA ASN A 44 6.72 -19.70 -9.30
C ASN A 44 7.92 -19.95 -10.24
N GLY A 45 8.55 -18.87 -10.73
CA GLY A 45 9.70 -18.93 -11.64
C GLY A 45 9.34 -19.25 -13.10
N LEU A 46 8.05 -19.28 -13.45
CA LEU A 46 7.53 -19.49 -14.81
C LEU A 46 6.52 -18.39 -15.14
N TYR A 47 5.24 -18.74 -15.29
CA TYR A 47 4.18 -17.82 -15.69
C TYR A 47 3.78 -16.84 -14.58
N ASP A 48 3.87 -17.25 -13.31
CA ASP A 48 3.62 -16.38 -12.16
C ASP A 48 4.96 -15.86 -11.65
N SER A 49 5.60 -14.99 -12.45
CA SER A 49 6.97 -14.52 -12.16
C SER A 49 7.03 -13.37 -11.15
N GLN A 50 5.89 -12.76 -10.82
CA GLN A 50 5.84 -11.54 -10.02
C GLN A 50 5.55 -11.82 -8.55
N GLN A 51 6.37 -11.25 -7.66
CA GLN A 51 6.07 -11.17 -6.24
C GLN A 51 5.00 -10.10 -6.02
N ARG A 52 3.91 -10.44 -5.30
CA ARG A 52 2.81 -9.49 -5.04
C ARG A 52 2.45 -9.46 -3.57
N PHE A 53 2.05 -8.28 -3.10
CA PHE A 53 1.66 -8.04 -1.72
C PHE A 53 0.24 -7.47 -1.66
N GLY A 54 -0.59 -8.04 -0.79
CA GLY A 54 -1.86 -7.46 -0.40
C GLY A 54 -1.79 -7.06 1.07
N MET A 55 -2.10 -5.80 1.34
CA MET A 55 -1.99 -5.17 2.67
C MET A 55 -3.21 -4.31 2.95
N TYR A 56 -3.57 -4.17 4.23
CA TYR A 56 -4.67 -3.31 4.65
C TYR A 56 -4.33 -2.56 5.94
N ARG A 57 -4.93 -1.37 6.08
CA ARG A 57 -4.94 -0.60 7.32
C ARG A 57 -6.29 0.11 7.48
N TRP A 58 -6.91 -0.08 8.63
CA TRP A 58 -8.16 0.54 9.04
C TRP A 58 -7.91 1.57 10.13
N HIS A 59 -8.14 2.83 9.81
CA HIS A 59 -8.05 3.93 10.78
C HIS A 59 -9.33 4.08 11.61
N ILE A 60 -9.72 3.02 12.33
CA ILE A 60 -10.93 3.02 13.19
C ILE A 60 -10.68 3.78 14.49
N MET A 61 -9.62 3.41 15.20
CA MET A 61 -9.26 4.02 16.49
C MET A 61 -8.46 5.32 16.32
N ASP A 62 -7.85 5.51 15.16
CA ASP A 62 -6.92 6.58 14.81
C ASP A 62 -7.31 7.27 13.47
N PRO A 63 -8.53 7.82 13.33
CA PRO A 63 -8.98 8.41 12.07
C PRO A 63 -8.13 9.61 11.65
N VAL A 64 -7.78 9.67 10.36
CA VAL A 64 -7.16 10.84 9.75
C VAL A 64 -8.25 11.87 9.45
N ARG A 65 -8.29 12.94 10.25
CA ARG A 65 -9.32 13.98 10.15
C ARG A 65 -8.88 15.10 9.20
N PHE A 66 -9.84 15.67 8.49
CA PHE A 66 -9.65 16.82 7.62
C PHE A 66 -10.88 17.74 7.72
N GLN A 67 -10.70 19.02 7.39
CA GLN A 67 -11.78 20.01 7.43
C GLN A 67 -12.26 20.41 6.02
N SER A 68 -11.33 20.57 5.07
CA SER A 68 -11.63 21.09 3.73
C SER A 68 -11.18 20.17 2.61
N ASP A 69 -9.97 19.62 2.71
CA ASP A 69 -9.39 18.75 1.68
C ASP A 69 -8.56 17.62 2.33
N LEU A 70 -8.53 16.47 1.66
CA LEU A 70 -7.73 15.33 2.04
C LEU A 70 -7.00 14.80 0.80
N ARG A 71 -5.67 14.85 0.86
CA ARG A 71 -4.80 14.20 -0.12
C ARG A 71 -3.93 13.17 0.58
N VAL A 72 -4.11 11.91 0.20
CA VAL A 72 -3.26 10.80 0.65
C VAL A 72 -2.37 10.38 -0.52
N THR A 73 -1.08 10.24 -0.24
CA THR A 73 -0.09 9.78 -1.21
C THR A 73 0.79 8.73 -0.56
N MET A 74 0.99 7.61 -1.23
CA MET A 74 1.97 6.60 -0.85
C MET A 74 3.03 6.50 -1.95
N GLN A 75 4.29 6.44 -1.56
CA GLN A 75 5.40 6.47 -2.50
C GLN A 75 5.80 5.04 -2.89
N ALA A 76 5.92 4.78 -4.19
CA ALA A 76 6.58 3.59 -4.70
C ALA A 76 8.09 3.86 -4.75
N LEU A 77 8.78 3.61 -3.63
CA LEU A 77 10.20 3.90 -3.47
C LEU A 77 10.95 2.67 -2.97
N GLY A 78 12.06 2.37 -3.64
CA GLY A 78 13.03 1.38 -3.21
C GLY A 78 14.42 2.00 -3.04
N TRP A 79 15.40 1.13 -2.88
CA TRP A 79 16.80 1.51 -2.76
C TRP A 79 17.59 1.11 -4.00
N ARG A 80 18.41 2.02 -4.52
CA ARG A 80 19.46 1.70 -5.49
C ARG A 80 20.83 1.77 -4.81
N SER A 81 21.86 1.28 -5.52
CA SER A 81 23.25 1.31 -5.05
C SER A 81 23.67 2.69 -4.52
N GLY A 82 24.44 2.65 -3.43
CA GLY A 82 24.93 3.84 -2.74
C GLY A 82 23.89 4.57 -1.89
N HIS A 83 22.92 3.86 -1.32
CA HIS A 83 21.89 4.42 -0.41
C HIS A 83 21.06 5.56 -1.02
N ARG A 84 20.76 5.47 -2.32
CA ARG A 84 19.93 6.45 -3.00
C ARG A 84 18.53 5.90 -3.18
N TYR A 85 17.55 6.79 -3.18
CA TYR A 85 16.18 6.44 -3.51
C TYR A 85 16.04 6.05 -4.98
N LEU A 86 15.23 5.02 -5.22
CA LEU A 86 14.82 4.54 -6.52
C LEU A 86 13.29 4.69 -6.62
N PRO A 87 12.77 5.61 -7.43
CA PRO A 87 11.37 5.58 -7.84
C PRO A 87 11.10 4.26 -8.54
N LEU A 88 10.20 3.45 -7.96
CA LEU A 88 9.78 2.18 -8.51
C LEU A 88 8.68 2.41 -9.55
N GLN A 89 8.48 1.41 -10.41
CA GLN A 89 7.44 1.40 -11.45
C GLN A 89 6.46 0.25 -11.19
N ASP A 90 6.16 0.01 -9.92
CA ASP A 90 5.28 -1.09 -9.51
C ASP A 90 3.84 -0.81 -9.95
N ASP A 91 3.14 -1.88 -10.33
CA ASP A 91 1.70 -1.84 -10.54
C ASP A 91 0.99 -1.80 -9.18
N ILE A 92 0.38 -0.65 -8.86
CA ILE A 92 -0.28 -0.41 -7.58
C ILE A 92 -1.76 -0.12 -7.80
N ALA A 93 -2.61 -0.96 -7.21
CA ALA A 93 -4.02 -0.70 -7.03
C ALA A 93 -4.30 -0.44 -5.54
N SER A 94 -5.20 0.50 -5.25
CA SER A 94 -5.63 0.78 -3.88
C SER A 94 -7.10 1.15 -3.83
N THR A 95 -7.70 1.00 -2.65
CA THR A 95 -9.05 1.47 -2.35
C THR A 95 -9.00 2.19 -1.01
N ALA A 96 -9.56 3.39 -0.98
CA ALA A 96 -9.66 4.19 0.23
C ALA A 96 -11.12 4.32 0.66
N PHE A 97 -11.34 4.27 1.97
CA PHE A 97 -12.65 4.49 2.58
C PHE A 97 -12.55 5.71 3.48
N TRP A 98 -13.49 6.64 3.35
CA TRP A 98 -13.58 7.82 4.20
C TRP A 98 -15.03 8.27 4.35
N TYR A 99 -15.25 9.13 5.32
CA TYR A 99 -16.51 9.83 5.52
C TYR A 99 -16.30 11.32 5.30
N GLN A 100 -17.24 11.96 4.62
CA GLN A 100 -17.29 13.40 4.45
C GLN A 100 -18.73 13.90 4.48
N ALA A 101 -18.92 15.16 4.84
CA ALA A 101 -20.22 15.81 4.68
C ALA A 101 -20.52 16.08 3.20
N GLU A 102 -21.80 16.14 2.86
CA GLU A 102 -22.26 16.54 1.53
C GLU A 102 -22.18 18.06 1.32
N PRO A 103 -22.02 18.52 0.07
CA PRO A 103 -21.90 17.74 -1.17
C PRO A 103 -20.47 17.20 -1.38
N HIS A 104 -20.37 16.05 -2.06
CA HIS A 104 -19.09 15.51 -2.52
C HIS A 104 -18.81 15.85 -3.99
N ALA A 105 -17.53 15.88 -4.36
CA ALA A 105 -17.14 15.97 -5.77
C ALA A 105 -17.56 14.71 -6.53
N ALA A 106 -17.69 14.81 -7.85
CA ALA A 106 -17.86 13.64 -8.70
C ALA A 106 -16.58 12.79 -8.69
N PHE A 107 -16.73 11.48 -8.63
CA PHE A 107 -15.60 10.55 -8.70
C PHE A 107 -15.15 10.33 -10.16
N PRO A 108 -13.86 10.06 -10.39
CA PRO A 108 -13.40 9.54 -11.68
C PRO A 108 -14.17 8.28 -12.07
N LYS A 109 -14.33 8.05 -13.37
CA LYS A 109 -14.94 6.81 -13.86
C LYS A 109 -14.03 5.63 -13.51
N LEU A 110 -14.65 4.54 -13.05
CA LEU A 110 -13.95 3.27 -12.91
C LEU A 110 -13.46 2.83 -14.31
N PRO A 111 -12.20 2.39 -14.44
CA PRO A 111 -11.71 1.78 -15.67
C PRO A 111 -12.52 0.53 -16.05
N ASP A 112 -12.50 0.15 -17.32
CA ASP A 112 -13.18 -1.06 -17.79
C ASP A 112 -12.46 -2.34 -17.33
N ARG A 113 -13.11 -3.51 -17.53
CA ARG A 113 -12.59 -4.81 -17.10
C ARG A 113 -11.17 -5.09 -17.62
N ASP A 114 -10.92 -4.80 -18.89
CA ASP A 114 -9.65 -5.18 -19.55
C ASP A 114 -8.53 -4.24 -19.08
N SER A 115 -8.84 -2.97 -18.81
CA SER A 115 -7.90 -2.03 -18.19
C SER A 115 -7.61 -2.32 -16.70
N LEU A 116 -8.45 -3.13 -16.03
CA LEU A 116 -8.25 -3.61 -14.66
C LEU A 116 -7.63 -5.01 -14.59
N GLU A 117 -7.41 -5.65 -15.74
CA GLU A 117 -6.80 -6.97 -15.80
C GLU A 117 -5.35 -6.92 -15.32
N VAL A 118 -4.97 -7.88 -14.48
CA VAL A 118 -3.58 -8.07 -14.06
C VAL A 118 -2.92 -9.01 -15.06
N ILE A 119 -2.06 -8.45 -15.91
CA ILE A 119 -1.33 -9.16 -16.98
C ILE A 119 -0.08 -9.86 -16.44
#